data_AF-A0A927CK73-F1
#
_entry.id   AF-A0A927CK73-F1
#
_cell.length_a   1.000
_cell.length_b   1.000
_cell.length_c   1.000
_cell.angle_alpha   90.00
_cell.angle_beta   90.00
_cell.angle_gamma   90.00
#
_symmetry.space_group_name_H-M   'P 1'
#
loop_
_entity.id
_entity.type
_entity.pdbx_description
1 polymer ?
#
loop_
_entity_poly.entity_id
_entity_poly.type
_entity_poly.pdbx_seq_one_letter_code
_entity_poly.pdbx_strand_id
1 'polypeptide(L)'
;MASTIYLVTRGDDLGSSRSANAGILEACRSGLLKNVSVMACAPYAEEAAELLRDAPGVCFGIHATFNAEWDFVRWGPVLPRELFITGITLGSVKE
;
A
#
# COMPACT_ATOMS: atom_id res chain seq x y z
N MET A 1 8.03 -10.18 37.84
CA MET A 1 8.63 -9.93 36.51
C MET A 1 7.53 -9.39 35.62
N ALA A 2 7.66 -8.18 35.09
CA ALA A 2 6.74 -7.70 34.05
C ALA A 2 6.94 -8.55 32.79
N SER A 3 5.87 -8.94 32.11
CA SER A 3 5.95 -9.71 30.86
C SER A 3 6.44 -8.84 29.71
N THR A 4 7.30 -9.39 28.84
CA THR A 4 7.74 -8.71 27.62
C THR A 4 6.57 -8.44 26.69
N ILE A 5 6.44 -7.20 26.20
CA ILE A 5 5.46 -6.81 25.19
C ILE A 5 6.16 -6.81 23.82
N TYR A 6 5.58 -7.52 22.85
CA TYR A 6 6.02 -7.50 21.46
C TYR A 6 5.12 -6.55 20.66
N LEU A 7 5.73 -5.62 19.91
CA LEU A 7 5.02 -4.64 19.09
C LEU A 7 5.41 -4.81 17.62
N VAL A 8 4.42 -4.88 16.74
CA VAL A 8 4.60 -4.82 15.30
C VAL A 8 4.21 -3.43 14.83
N THR A 9 5.16 -2.72 14.22
CA THR A 9 4.91 -1.40 13.63
C THR A 9 4.70 -1.55 12.13
N ARG A 10 3.55 -1.09 11.64
CA ARG A 10 3.13 -1.23 10.25
C ARG A 10 2.76 0.12 9.64
N GLY A 11 3.26 0.38 8.44
CA GLY A 11 2.76 1.42 7.56
C GLY A 11 1.88 0.82 6.47
N ASP A 12 0.73 1.45 6.23
CA ASP A 12 -0.16 1.07 5.13
C ASP A 12 -0.03 2.05 3.96
N ASP A 13 -0.59 1.64 2.82
CA ASP A 13 -0.73 2.45 1.59
C ASP A 13 0.56 2.74 0.81
N LEU A 14 1.59 1.91 0.95
CA LEU A 14 2.77 2.01 0.09
C LEU A 14 2.34 1.71 -1.36
N GLY A 15 2.68 2.61 -2.28
CA GLY A 15 2.28 2.58 -3.69
C GLY A 15 1.13 3.52 -4.04
N SER A 16 0.42 4.09 -3.05
CA SER A 16 -0.69 5.02 -3.30
C SER A 16 -0.26 6.32 -4.00
N SER A 17 0.83 6.93 -3.53
CA SER A 17 1.37 8.20 -4.04
C SER A 17 2.88 8.28 -3.81
N ARG A 18 3.58 9.13 -4.56
CA ARG A 18 5.00 9.44 -4.31
C ARG A 18 5.24 9.95 -2.89
N SER A 19 4.33 10.79 -2.39
CA SER A 19 4.39 11.32 -1.02
C SER A 19 4.25 10.23 0.03
N ALA A 20 3.31 9.29 -0.16
CA ALA A 20 3.16 8.14 0.74
C ALA A 20 4.42 7.26 0.71
N ASN A 21 4.94 6.96 -0.48
CA ASN A 21 6.17 6.20 -0.65
C ASN A 21 7.35 6.83 0.09
N ALA A 22 7.58 8.12 -0.12
CA ALA A 22 8.67 8.86 0.52
C ALA A 22 8.52 8.87 2.06
N GLY A 23 7.33 9.19 2.57
CA GLY A 23 7.09 9.27 4.00
C GLY A 23 7.20 7.92 4.72
N ILE A 24 6.65 6.86 4.12
CA ILE A 24 6.76 5.50 4.67
C ILE A 24 8.22 5.05 4.67
N LEU A 25 8.96 5.30 3.60
CA LEU A 25 10.36 4.91 3.53
C LEU A 25 11.24 5.69 4.52
N GLU A 26 10.97 6.98 4.72
CA GLU A 26 11.62 7.77 5.77
C GLU A 26 11.33 7.19 7.16
N ALA A 27 10.07 6.83 7.45
CA ALA A 27 9.70 6.18 8.69
C ALA A 27 10.39 4.80 8.85
N CYS A 28 10.56 4.04 7.78
CA CYS A 28 11.34 2.80 7.78
C CYS A 28 12.82 3.06 8.08
N ARG A 29 13.43 4.06 7.44
CA ARG A 29 14.84 4.45 7.65
C ARG A 29 15.10 4.93 9.09
N SER A 30 14.12 5.58 9.71
CA SER A 30 14.19 5.98 11.13
C SER A 30 14.06 4.80 12.10
N GLY A 31 13.65 3.62 11.63
CA GLY A 31 13.40 2.43 12.44
C GLY A 31 12.02 2.39 13.10
N LEU A 32 11.18 3.42 12.93
CA LEU A 32 9.82 3.48 13.44
C LEU A 32 8.95 2.38 12.83
N LEU A 33 9.03 2.21 11.51
CA LEU A 33 8.32 1.16 10.78
C LEU A 33 9.27 0.03 10.38
N LYS A 34 8.86 -1.21 10.66
CA LYS A 34 9.59 -2.42 10.22
C LYS A 34 8.76 -3.32 9.31
N ASN A 35 7.46 -3.06 9.21
CA ASN A 35 6.56 -3.75 8.32
C ASN A 35 5.79 -2.74 7.46
N VAL A 36 5.59 -3.02 6.17
CA VAL A 36 4.76 -2.17 5.29
C VAL A 36 3.81 -3.01 4.43
N SER A 37 2.83 -2.36 3.81
CA SER A 37 1.90 -3.00 2.90
C SER A 37 1.83 -2.28 1.56
N VAL A 38 1.89 -3.06 0.48
CA VAL A 38 1.98 -2.56 -0.89
C VAL A 38 0.64 -2.71 -1.58
N MET A 39 0.11 -1.61 -2.10
CA MET A 39 -1.08 -1.56 -2.93
C MET A 39 -0.66 -1.83 -4.39
N ALA A 40 -0.71 -3.10 -4.81
CA ALA A 40 -0.22 -3.51 -6.13
C ALA A 40 -0.96 -2.87 -7.32
N CYS A 41 -2.21 -2.44 -7.13
CA CYS A 41 -2.98 -1.76 -8.17
C CYS A 41 -2.81 -0.23 -8.19
N ALA A 42 -2.06 0.34 -7.24
CA ALA A 42 -1.93 1.78 -7.10
C ALA A 42 -0.89 2.38 -8.07
N PRO A 43 -1.03 3.67 -8.45
CA PRO A 43 -0.23 4.26 -9.53
C PRO A 43 1.28 4.27 -9.29
N TYR A 44 1.73 4.15 -8.04
CA TYR A 44 3.15 4.20 -7.66
C TYR A 44 3.64 2.89 -7.04
N ALA A 45 2.97 1.77 -7.34
CA ALA A 45 3.37 0.45 -6.87
C ALA A 45 4.76 0.02 -7.39
N GLU A 46 5.11 0.37 -8.63
CA GLU A 46 6.43 0.08 -9.20
C GLU A 46 7.54 0.84 -8.46
N GLU A 47 7.36 2.15 -8.25
CA GLU A 47 8.28 2.96 -7.45
C GLU A 47 8.43 2.38 -6.03
N ALA A 48 7.32 1.98 -5.40
CA ALA A 48 7.35 1.33 -4.09
C ALA A 48 8.20 0.04 -4.10
N ALA A 49 8.08 -0.79 -5.14
CA ALA A 49 8.85 -2.01 -5.29
C ALA A 49 10.36 -1.75 -5.48
N GLU A 50 10.72 -0.69 -6.21
CA GLU A 50 12.12 -0.25 -6.34
C GLU A 50 12.67 0.21 -4.99
N LEU A 51 11.93 1.06 -4.26
CA LEU A 51 12.36 1.55 -2.95
C LEU A 51 12.53 0.43 -1.93
N LEU A 52 11.67 -0.60 -1.96
CA LEU A 52 11.79 -1.76 -1.08
C LEU A 52 13.00 -2.64 -1.40
N ARG A 53 13.42 -2.70 -2.66
CA ARG A 53 14.63 -3.42 -3.07
C ARG A 53 15.88 -2.89 -2.37
N ASP A 54 15.91 -1.59 -2.10
CA ASP A 54 17.00 -0.89 -1.43
C ASP A 54 16.82 -0.82 0.10
N ALA A 55 15.83 -1.54 0.67
CA ALA A 55 15.49 -1.53 2.10
C ALA A 55 15.51 -2.95 2.74
N PRO A 56 16.68 -3.63 2.83
CA PRO A 56 16.78 -5.04 3.21
C PRO A 56 16.37 -5.40 4.66
N GLY A 57 15.94 -4.44 5.48
CA GLY A 57 15.45 -4.63 6.85
C GLY A 57 13.93 -4.45 7.02
N VAL A 58 13.21 -4.17 5.93
CA VAL A 58 11.76 -3.93 5.95
C VAL A 58 11.01 -5.17 5.49
N CYS A 59 10.13 -5.68 6.34
CA CYS A 59 9.15 -6.69 5.93
C CYS A 59 8.05 -6.00 5.11
N PHE A 60 7.60 -6.60 4.01
CA PHE A 60 6.48 -6.08 3.25
C PHE A 60 5.47 -7.18 2.89
N GLY A 61 4.22 -6.78 2.74
CA GLY A 61 3.13 -7.66 2.31
C GLY A 61 2.14 -6.94 1.40
N ILE A 62 1.04 -7.60 1.09
CA ILE A 62 -0.01 -7.05 0.22
C ILE A 62 -0.98 -6.20 1.04
N HIS A 63 -1.32 -5.02 0.52
CA HIS A 63 -2.47 -4.25 0.94
C HIS A 63 -3.63 -4.56 -0.01
N ALA A 64 -4.59 -5.38 0.44
CA ALA A 64 -5.74 -5.74 -0.38
C ALA A 64 -6.70 -4.54 -0.49
N THR A 65 -6.87 -4.04 -1.70
CA THR A 65 -7.64 -2.82 -2.01
C THR A 65 -9.00 -3.15 -2.61
N PHE A 66 -10.07 -2.67 -1.97
CA PHE A 66 -11.45 -2.88 -2.43
C PHE A 66 -12.18 -1.58 -2.78
N ASN A 67 -11.66 -0.43 -2.37
CA ASN A 67 -12.15 0.91 -2.65
C ASN A 67 -11.06 1.73 -3.34
N ALA A 68 -11.41 2.94 -3.79
CA ALA A 68 -10.48 3.99 -4.23
C ALA A 68 -11.10 5.34 -3.86
N GLU A 69 -10.88 5.76 -2.62
CA GLU A 69 -11.63 6.80 -1.91
C GLU A 69 -11.23 8.24 -2.25
N TRP A 70 -10.01 8.45 -2.76
CA TRP A 70 -9.52 9.80 -3.05
C TRP A 70 -10.06 10.33 -4.39
N ASP A 71 -10.20 11.65 -4.47
CA ASP A 71 -10.74 12.30 -5.66
C ASP A 71 -9.77 12.24 -6.86
N PHE A 72 -8.48 12.49 -6.61
CA PHE A 72 -7.48 12.69 -7.67
C PHE A 72 -6.41 11.59 -7.75
N VAL A 73 -6.28 10.75 -6.72
CA VAL A 73 -5.34 9.63 -6.70
C VAL A 73 -6.15 8.35 -6.62
N ARG A 74 -6.45 7.77 -7.78
CA ARG A 74 -7.31 6.59 -7.88
C ARG A 74 -6.54 5.40 -8.42
N TRP A 75 -7.07 4.22 -8.10
CA TRP A 75 -6.57 2.95 -8.58
C TRP A 75 -7.75 2.07 -8.98
N GLY A 76 -7.53 1.25 -10.01
CA GLY A 76 -8.51 0.31 -10.52
C GLY A 76 -8.26 -1.11 -9.99
N PRO A 77 -9.11 -2.07 -10.40
CA PRO A 77 -8.79 -3.49 -10.23
C PRO A 77 -7.53 -3.85 -11.05
N VAL A 78 -6.78 -4.86 -10.59
CA VAL A 78 -5.63 -5.41 -11.34
C VAL A 78 -6.10 -6.18 -12.58
N LEU A 79 -7.29 -6.79 -12.51
CA LEU A 79 -7.89 -7.52 -13.62
C LEU A 79 -8.81 -6.62 -14.45
N PRO A 80 -9.00 -6.93 -15.75
CA PRO A 80 -10.03 -6.30 -16.57
C PRO A 80 -11.40 -6.34 -15.90
N ARG A 81 -12.18 -5.28 -16.11
CA ARG A 81 -13.51 -5.10 -15.50
C ARG A 81 -14.46 -6.22 -15.87
N GLU A 82 -14.32 -6.80 -17.06
CA GLU A 82 -15.19 -7.84 -17.62
C GLU A 82 -15.07 -9.17 -16.87
N LEU A 83 -13.95 -9.38 -16.17
CA LEU A 83 -13.73 -10.57 -15.34
C LEU A 83 -14.26 -10.40 -13.92
N PHE A 84 -14.68 -9.19 -13.55
CA PHE A 84 -15.30 -8.93 -12.25
C PHE A 84 -16.80 -9.22 -12.33
N ILE A 85 -17.28 -10.16 -11.50
CA ILE A 85 -18.72 -10.40 -11.35
C ILE A 85 -19.34 -9.13 -10.75
N THR A 86 -20.09 -8.39 -11.55
CA THR A 86 -20.64 -7.05 -11.27
C THR A 86 -21.81 -7.05 -10.28
N GLY A 87 -21.79 -7.90 -9.25
CA GLY A 87 -22.76 -7.86 -8.15
C GLY A 87 -22.48 -6.76 -7.12
N ILE A 88 -21.27 -6.20 -7.13
CA ILE A 88 -20.84 -5.12 -6.23
C ILE A 88 -20.18 -4.03 -7.09
N THR A 89 -20.98 -3.23 -7.78
CA THR A 89 -20.48 -1.97 -8.35
C THR A 89 -20.36 -0.94 -7.22
N LEU A 90 -19.14 -0.76 -6.70
CA LEU A 90 -18.77 0.53 -6.14
C LEU A 90 -18.72 1.53 -7.30
N GLY A 91 -19.39 2.67 -7.10
CA GLY A 91 -19.82 3.58 -8.15
C GLY A 91 -18.74 3.96 -9.16
N SER A 92 -19.19 4.06 -10.40
CA SER A 92 -18.45 4.53 -11.57
C SER A 92 -17.56 5.72 -11.25
N VAL A 93 -16.25 5.52 -11.31
CA VAL A 93 -15.30 6.62 -11.55
C VAL A 93 -15.57 7.07 -12.98
N LYS A 94 -16.25 8.22 -13.13
CA LYS A 94 -16.32 8.91 -14.42
C LYS A 94 -14.95 9.52 -14.66
N GLU A 95 -14.39 9.23 -15.84
CA GLU A 95 -13.30 10.00 -16.44
C GLU A 95 -13.66 11.48 -16.56
#